data_AF-A0A2T4LMT8-F1
#
_entry.id   AF-A0A2T4LMT8-F1
#
_cell.length_a   1.000
_cell.length_b   1.000
_cell.length_c   1.000
_cell.angle_alpha   90.00
_cell.angle_beta   90.00
_cell.angle_gamma   90.00
#
_symmetry.space_group_name_H-M   'P 1'
#
loop_
_entity.id
_entity.type
_entity.pdbx_description
1 polymer ?
#
loop_
_entity_poly.entity_id
_entity_poly.type
_entity_poly.pdbx_seq_one_letter_code
_entity_poly.pdbx_strand_id
1 'polypeptide(L)'
;MKLKKQARQEAIKNEIERNPFITDNALSDKFAVSIQTIRLDRTQLNIPELRKRIKHVAKENHDRIRSIDGSEIIGDVINVEPNKQAVSMINIGEDSVFSRNYIARGHVLFAQANSLCVALIHKPIVLTRESKVTFLKPVKLNDVVTAEAYV
;
A
#
# COMPACT_ATOMS: atom_id res chain seq x y z
N MET A 1 -41.13 -12.27 -2.12
CA MET A 1 -41.10 -13.34 -3.16
C MET A 1 -39.72 -13.98 -3.13
N LYS A 2 -39.58 -15.30 -2.89
CA LYS A 2 -38.27 -15.96 -2.83
C LYS A 2 -37.58 -15.82 -4.19
N LEU A 3 -36.41 -15.15 -4.23
CA LEU A 3 -35.57 -15.07 -5.43
C LEU A 3 -35.26 -16.50 -5.93
N LYS A 4 -35.38 -16.72 -7.24
CA LYS A 4 -34.94 -17.97 -7.87
C LYS A 4 -33.45 -18.17 -7.59
N LYS A 5 -33.03 -19.43 -7.39
CA LYS A 5 -31.67 -19.81 -6.96
C LYS A 5 -30.57 -19.08 -7.74
N GLN A 6 -30.64 -19.07 -9.07
CA GLN A 6 -29.64 -18.42 -9.92
C GLN A 6 -29.56 -16.90 -9.70
N ALA A 7 -30.69 -16.20 -9.67
CA ALA A 7 -30.74 -14.76 -9.43
C ALA A 7 -30.23 -14.39 -8.03
N ARG A 8 -30.50 -15.24 -7.02
CA ARG A 8 -29.95 -15.06 -5.67
C ARG A 8 -28.43 -15.22 -5.65
N GLN A 9 -27.91 -16.24 -6.32
CA GLN A 9 -26.47 -16.49 -6.39
C GLN A 9 -25.71 -15.34 -7.07
N GLU A 10 -26.25 -14.81 -8.16
CA GLU A 10 -25.68 -13.65 -8.85
C GLU A 10 -25.72 -12.38 -7.98
N ALA A 11 -26.83 -12.16 -7.28
CA ALA A 11 -26.94 -11.05 -6.32
C ALA A 11 -25.96 -11.19 -5.14
N ILE A 12 -25.76 -12.40 -4.61
CA ILE A 12 -24.76 -12.69 -3.56
C ILE A 12 -23.35 -12.39 -4.07
N LYS A 13 -23.01 -12.80 -5.29
CA LYS A 13 -21.71 -12.51 -5.90
C LYS A 13 -21.47 -11.00 -6.00
N ASN A 14 -22.42 -10.27 -6.59
CA ASN A 14 -22.33 -8.82 -6.76
C ASN A 14 -22.21 -8.08 -5.42
N GLU A 15 -22.92 -8.55 -4.39
CA GLU A 15 -22.86 -7.95 -3.06
C GLU A 15 -21.48 -8.16 -2.42
N ILE A 16 -20.89 -9.35 -2.59
CA ILE A 16 -19.57 -9.69 -2.06
C ILE A 16 -18.46 -8.96 -2.82
N GLU A 17 -18.61 -8.75 -4.12
CA GLU A 17 -17.68 -7.91 -4.90
C GLU A 17 -17.72 -6.45 -4.47
N ARG A 18 -18.92 -5.90 -4.17
CA ARG A 18 -19.07 -4.53 -3.66
C ARG A 18 -18.59 -4.38 -2.22
N ASN A 19 -18.81 -5.37 -1.37
CA ASN A 19 -18.38 -5.37 0.02
C ASN A 19 -17.76 -6.73 0.39
N PRO A 20 -16.43 -6.91 0.20
CA PRO A 20 -15.73 -8.15 0.53
C PRO A 20 -15.81 -8.56 2.00
N PHE A 21 -16.15 -7.62 2.89
CA PHE A 21 -16.23 -7.78 4.33
C PHE A 21 -17.62 -8.19 4.83
N ILE A 22 -18.62 -8.29 3.95
CA ILE A 22 -19.99 -8.66 4.34
C ILE A 22 -20.02 -10.07 4.96
N THR A 23 -20.68 -10.20 6.12
CA THR A 23 -20.79 -11.48 6.84
C THR A 23 -21.89 -12.36 6.24
N ASP A 24 -21.79 -13.67 6.47
CA ASP A 24 -22.83 -14.61 6.06
C ASP A 24 -24.17 -14.33 6.78
N ASN A 25 -24.13 -13.77 7.99
CA ASN A 25 -25.33 -13.31 8.72
C ASN A 25 -26.00 -12.14 8.00
N ALA A 26 -25.22 -11.11 7.62
CA ALA A 26 -25.77 -9.97 6.89
C ALA A 26 -26.34 -10.38 5.52
N LEU A 27 -25.71 -11.33 4.82
CA LEU A 27 -26.24 -11.89 3.58
C LEU A 27 -27.52 -12.71 3.82
N SER A 28 -27.58 -13.49 4.90
CA SER A 28 -28.75 -14.27 5.33
C SER A 28 -29.95 -13.35 5.56
N ASP A 29 -29.75 -12.26 6.31
CA ASP A 29 -30.78 -11.27 6.60
C ASP A 29 -31.23 -10.55 5.32
N LYS A 30 -30.27 -10.13 4.47
CA LYS A 30 -30.55 -9.39 3.23
C LYS A 30 -31.34 -10.20 2.21
N PHE A 31 -31.02 -11.49 2.06
CA PHE A 31 -31.66 -12.37 1.09
C PHE A 31 -32.81 -13.20 1.69
N ALA A 32 -33.13 -13.01 2.97
CA ALA A 32 -34.17 -13.74 3.71
C ALA A 32 -34.07 -15.27 3.55
N VAL A 33 -32.86 -15.79 3.67
CA VAL A 33 -32.53 -17.23 3.58
C VAL A 33 -31.68 -17.63 4.77
N SER A 34 -31.61 -18.93 5.08
CA SER A 34 -30.76 -19.37 6.19
C SER A 34 -29.27 -19.18 5.90
N ILE A 35 -28.47 -19.03 6.96
CA ILE A 35 -27.01 -18.97 6.88
C ILE A 35 -26.45 -20.21 6.15
N GLN A 36 -27.04 -21.39 6.36
CA GLN A 36 -26.64 -22.62 5.66
C GLN A 36 -26.86 -22.49 4.15
N THR A 37 -27.94 -21.83 3.72
CA THR A 37 -28.21 -21.57 2.30
C THR A 37 -27.16 -20.63 1.70
N ILE A 38 -26.79 -19.57 2.43
CA ILE A 38 -25.72 -18.64 2.01
C ILE A 38 -24.38 -19.34 1.88
N ARG A 39 -24.01 -20.20 2.84
CA ARG A 39 -22.77 -20.99 2.78
C ARG A 39 -22.76 -21.90 1.55
N LEU A 40 -23.87 -22.59 1.28
CA LEU A 40 -24.00 -23.49 0.15
C LEU A 40 -23.92 -22.77 -1.20
N ASP A 41 -24.57 -21.60 -1.30
CA ASP A 41 -24.50 -20.73 -2.48
C ASP A 41 -23.08 -20.19 -2.70
N ARG A 42 -22.39 -19.72 -1.64
CA ARG A 42 -20.99 -19.28 -1.71
C ARG A 42 -20.06 -20.40 -2.16
N THR A 43 -20.22 -21.62 -1.64
CA THR A 43 -19.41 -22.77 -2.06
C THR A 43 -19.63 -23.09 -3.54
N GLN A 44 -20.85 -23.03 -4.04
CA GLN A 44 -21.14 -23.23 -5.48
C GLN A 44 -20.54 -22.14 -6.37
N LEU A 45 -20.46 -20.91 -5.85
CA LEU A 45 -19.85 -19.78 -6.53
C LEU A 45 -18.32 -19.71 -6.35
N ASN A 46 -17.69 -20.70 -5.70
CA ASN A 46 -16.27 -20.70 -5.34
C ASN A 46 -15.84 -19.48 -4.50
N ILE A 47 -16.76 -18.89 -3.72
CA ILE A 47 -16.49 -17.72 -2.90
C ILE A 47 -15.90 -18.15 -1.55
N PRO A 48 -14.66 -17.75 -1.21
CA PRO A 48 -14.01 -18.13 0.04
C PRO A 48 -14.64 -17.43 1.25
N GLU A 49 -14.47 -18.03 2.43
CA GLU A 49 -14.97 -17.52 3.71
C GLU A 49 -14.45 -16.12 4.05
N LEU A 50 -15.16 -15.41 4.94
CA LEU A 50 -14.83 -14.04 5.31
C LEU A 50 -13.35 -13.86 5.69
N ARG A 51 -12.81 -14.75 6.54
CA ARG A 51 -11.40 -14.68 6.97
C ARG A 51 -10.42 -14.78 5.79
N LYS A 52 -10.70 -15.65 4.82
CA LYS A 52 -9.88 -15.78 3.61
C LYS A 52 -10.04 -14.57 2.68
N ARG A 53 -11.25 -14.00 2.55
CA ARG A 53 -11.48 -12.76 1.79
C ARG A 53 -10.75 -11.57 2.40
N ILE A 54 -10.81 -11.41 3.72
CA ILE A 54 -10.05 -10.37 4.45
C ILE A 54 -8.56 -10.54 4.19
N LYS A 55 -8.04 -11.77 4.29
CA LYS A 55 -6.63 -12.05 4.00
C LYS A 55 -6.26 -11.73 2.55
N HIS A 56 -7.17 -11.96 1.60
CA HIS A 56 -6.95 -11.67 0.19
C HIS A 56 -6.89 -10.15 -0.08
N VAL A 57 -7.86 -9.39 0.45
CA VAL A 57 -7.89 -7.92 0.32
C VAL A 57 -6.71 -7.28 1.06
N ALA A 58 -6.35 -7.78 2.24
CA ALA A 58 -5.15 -7.34 2.93
C ALA A 58 -3.90 -7.60 2.06
N LYS A 59 -3.76 -8.81 1.51
CA LYS A 59 -2.65 -9.15 0.62
C LYS A 59 -2.61 -8.28 -0.64
N GLU A 60 -3.74 -8.00 -1.28
CA GLU A 60 -3.81 -7.12 -2.46
C GLU A 60 -3.43 -5.66 -2.14
N ASN A 61 -3.78 -5.16 -0.95
CA ASN A 61 -3.39 -3.83 -0.50
C ASN A 61 -1.90 -3.75 -0.13
N HIS A 62 -1.35 -4.78 0.51
CA HIS A 62 0.10 -4.91 0.72
C HIS A 62 0.86 -5.05 -0.61
N ASP A 63 0.25 -5.67 -1.63
CA ASP A 63 0.86 -5.91 -2.94
C ASP A 63 1.02 -4.64 -3.80
N ARG A 64 0.45 -3.48 -3.41
CA ARG A 64 0.71 -2.20 -4.10
C ARG A 64 2.03 -1.54 -3.69
N ILE A 65 2.62 -1.95 -2.56
CA ILE A 65 3.89 -1.43 -2.04
C ILE A 65 4.75 -2.65 -1.64
N ARG A 66 5.22 -3.42 -2.62
CA ARG A 66 5.93 -4.70 -2.37
C ARG A 66 7.39 -4.57 -1.92
N SER A 67 7.96 -3.38 -1.98
CA SER A 67 9.40 -3.22 -1.87
C SER A 67 9.87 -2.88 -0.47
N ILE A 68 9.08 -2.11 0.28
CA ILE A 68 9.31 -1.64 1.65
C ILE A 68 7.94 -1.41 2.32
N ASP A 69 7.73 -1.83 3.56
CA ASP A 69 6.61 -1.32 4.38
C ASP A 69 6.79 0.18 4.51
N GLY A 70 5.78 1.00 4.18
CA GLY A 70 5.93 2.47 4.10
C GLY A 70 6.58 3.15 5.34
N SER A 71 6.62 2.46 6.48
CA SER A 71 7.36 2.84 7.70
C SER A 71 8.89 2.82 7.61
N GLU A 72 9.50 2.14 6.63
CA GLU A 72 10.96 2.07 6.49
C GLU A 72 11.51 3.07 5.45
N ILE A 73 10.63 3.85 4.81
CA ILE A 73 11.02 4.91 3.86
C ILE A 73 11.35 6.18 4.64
N ILE A 74 12.45 6.84 4.27
CA ILE A 74 12.85 8.10 4.90
C ILE A 74 12.16 9.25 4.18
N GLY A 75 11.34 9.97 4.95
CA GLY A 75 10.43 11.00 4.43
C GLY A 75 9.07 10.43 4.04
N ASP A 76 8.19 11.33 3.62
CA ASP A 76 6.83 11.02 3.22
C ASP A 76 6.77 10.78 1.72
N VAL A 77 6.33 9.59 1.33
CA VAL A 77 6.11 9.24 -0.08
C VAL A 77 4.83 9.90 -0.58
N ILE A 78 4.96 10.79 -1.57
CA ILE A 78 3.83 11.52 -2.16
C ILE A 78 3.20 10.73 -3.30
N ASN A 79 4.04 10.14 -4.16
CA ASN A 79 3.59 9.39 -5.32
C ASN A 79 4.58 8.28 -5.67
N VAL A 80 4.07 7.13 -6.11
CA VAL A 80 4.88 6.02 -6.63
C VAL A 80 4.14 5.37 -7.79
N GLU A 81 4.79 5.37 -8.95
CA GLU A 81 4.48 4.49 -10.07
C GLU A 81 5.58 3.42 -10.14
N PRO A 82 5.28 2.19 -9.67
CA PRO A 82 6.30 1.15 -9.57
C PRO A 82 7.01 0.88 -10.90
N ASN A 83 8.34 0.80 -10.85
CA ASN A 83 9.25 0.66 -12.00
C ASN A 83 9.19 1.81 -13.04
N LYS A 84 8.68 2.99 -12.67
CA LYS A 84 8.67 4.18 -13.56
C LYS A 84 9.19 5.43 -12.87
N GLN A 85 8.44 5.95 -11.89
CA GLN A 85 8.77 7.18 -11.19
C GLN A 85 8.25 7.17 -9.75
N ALA A 86 8.92 7.89 -8.85
CA ALA A 86 8.48 8.07 -7.47
C ALA A 86 8.91 9.44 -6.94
N VAL A 87 8.14 9.96 -5.99
CA VAL A 87 8.38 11.25 -5.34
C VAL A 87 8.22 11.10 -3.83
N SER A 88 9.20 11.58 -3.07
CA SER A 88 9.11 11.73 -1.61
C SER A 88 9.48 13.13 -1.16
N MET A 89 9.10 13.48 0.06
CA MET A 89 9.37 14.76 0.67
C MET A 89 9.83 14.58 2.12
N ILE A 90 10.79 15.38 2.58
CA ILE A 90 11.21 15.39 3.97
C ILE A 90 11.38 16.83 4.46
N ASN A 91 10.90 17.09 5.66
CA ASN A 91 11.16 18.34 6.37
C ASN A 91 12.45 18.20 7.16
N ILE A 92 13.40 19.11 6.96
CA ILE A 92 14.69 19.08 7.66
C ILE A 92 14.52 19.65 9.06
N GLY A 93 14.42 18.75 10.04
CA GLY A 93 14.38 19.09 11.46
C GLY A 93 15.76 19.29 12.10
N GLU A 94 15.77 19.67 13.38
CA GLU A 94 17.00 19.89 14.17
C GLU A 94 17.86 18.62 14.24
N ASP A 95 17.22 17.45 14.32
CA ASP A 95 17.89 16.15 14.33
C ASP A 95 18.62 15.85 13.02
N SER A 96 18.37 16.59 11.94
CA SER A 96 18.96 16.32 10.62
C SER A 96 20.15 17.22 10.28
N VAL A 97 20.45 18.22 11.12
CA VAL A 97 21.45 19.26 10.81
C VAL A 97 22.63 19.26 11.79
N PHE A 98 23.73 19.90 11.41
CA PHE A 98 24.80 20.23 12.35
C PHE A 98 24.40 21.43 13.21
N SER A 99 24.51 21.31 14.54
CA SER A 99 24.17 22.38 15.50
C SER A 99 24.92 23.70 15.27
N ARG A 100 26.15 23.65 14.76
CA ARG A 100 27.01 24.83 14.55
C ARG A 100 26.57 25.75 13.40
N ASN A 101 25.94 25.21 12.35
CA ASN A 101 25.70 25.95 11.10
C ASN A 101 24.38 25.61 10.40
N TYR A 102 23.58 24.74 11.03
CA TYR A 102 22.26 24.32 10.59
C TYR A 102 22.23 23.75 9.17
N ILE A 103 23.33 23.14 8.71
CA ILE A 103 23.41 22.44 7.42
C ILE A 103 23.00 20.98 7.62
N ALA A 104 22.12 20.48 6.75
CA ALA A 104 21.69 19.08 6.74
C ALA A 104 22.89 18.15 6.53
N ARG A 105 22.92 17.05 7.28
CA ARG A 105 23.96 16.03 7.16
C ARG A 105 23.75 15.28 5.85
N GLY A 106 24.81 15.09 5.07
CA GLY A 106 24.70 14.49 3.73
C GLY A 106 24.05 13.10 3.71
N HIS A 107 24.21 12.31 4.77
CA HIS A 107 23.55 11.02 4.90
C HIS A 107 22.03 11.12 4.99
N VAL A 108 21.45 12.22 5.47
CA VAL A 108 19.99 12.41 5.53
C VAL A 108 19.42 12.47 4.12
N LEU A 109 20.01 13.31 3.27
CA LEU A 109 19.61 13.45 1.86
C LEU A 109 19.85 12.15 1.09
N PHE A 110 20.99 11.50 1.32
CA PHE A 110 21.28 10.21 0.71
C PHE A 110 20.27 9.14 1.13
N ALA A 111 19.89 9.10 2.41
CA ALA A 111 18.99 8.09 2.92
C ALA A 111 17.55 8.27 2.39
N GLN A 112 17.07 9.51 2.23
CA GLN A 112 15.83 9.81 1.51
C GLN A 112 15.90 9.30 0.05
N ALA A 113 16.94 9.67 -0.69
CA ALA A 113 17.09 9.27 -2.09
C ALA A 113 17.20 7.73 -2.24
N ASN A 114 17.99 7.10 -1.39
CA ASN A 114 18.21 5.65 -1.43
C ASN A 114 16.94 4.88 -1.09
N SER A 115 16.22 5.26 -0.04
CA SER A 115 14.95 4.62 0.33
C SER A 115 13.89 4.79 -0.76
N LEU A 116 13.83 5.96 -1.41
CA LEU A 116 12.94 6.18 -2.56
C LEU A 116 13.27 5.27 -3.74
N CYS A 117 14.55 5.07 -4.07
CA CYS A 117 14.97 4.14 -5.11
C CYS A 117 14.57 2.69 -4.79
N VAL A 118 14.69 2.27 -3.53
CA VAL A 118 14.26 0.93 -3.11
C VAL A 118 12.74 0.79 -3.23
N ALA A 119 11.97 1.81 -2.82
CA ALA A 119 10.51 1.84 -2.94
C ALA A 119 10.02 1.84 -4.40
N LEU A 120 10.77 2.45 -5.31
CA LEU A 120 10.43 2.54 -6.74
C LEU A 120 10.48 1.17 -7.45
N ILE A 121 11.42 0.29 -7.07
CA ILE A 121 11.62 -0.99 -7.76
C ILE A 121 10.67 -2.05 -7.21
N HIS A 122 9.75 -2.55 -8.03
CA HIS A 122 8.72 -3.52 -7.61
C HIS A 122 9.25 -4.96 -7.61
N LYS A 123 10.16 -5.27 -6.68
CA LYS A 123 10.72 -6.61 -6.48
C LYS A 123 10.69 -6.98 -5.00
N PRO A 124 10.60 -8.29 -4.68
CA PRO A 124 10.54 -8.74 -3.29
C PRO A 124 11.82 -8.47 -2.51
N ILE A 125 12.96 -8.35 -3.20
CA ILE A 125 14.26 -8.02 -2.59
C ILE A 125 14.96 -7.02 -3.52
N VAL A 126 15.33 -5.87 -2.96
CA VAL A 126 16.03 -4.80 -3.67
C VAL A 126 17.19 -4.34 -2.79
N LEU A 127 18.37 -4.23 -3.37
CA LEU A 127 19.60 -3.82 -2.69
C LEU A 127 20.33 -2.81 -3.56
N THR A 128 20.74 -1.70 -2.96
CA THR A 128 21.61 -0.72 -3.62
C THR A 128 23.02 -1.29 -3.69
N ARG A 129 23.51 -1.53 -4.90
CA ARG A 129 24.88 -2.02 -5.13
C ARG A 129 25.91 -0.90 -5.10
N GLU A 130 25.64 0.15 -5.86
CA GLU A 130 26.54 1.30 -6.07
C GLU A 130 25.70 2.57 -6.13
N SER A 131 26.30 3.71 -5.76
CA SER A 131 25.68 5.03 -5.88
C SER A 131 26.74 6.08 -6.11
N LYS A 132 26.42 7.05 -6.97
CA LYS A 132 27.23 8.25 -7.19
C LYS A 132 26.37 9.47 -6.87
N VAL A 133 26.76 10.21 -5.83
CA VAL A 133 25.99 11.33 -5.30
C VAL A 133 26.81 12.61 -5.42
N THR A 134 26.14 13.73 -5.69
CA THR A 134 26.76 15.06 -5.70
C THR A 134 25.87 16.01 -4.92
N PHE A 135 26.44 16.69 -3.93
CA PHE A 135 25.73 17.68 -3.12
C PHE A 135 25.93 19.07 -3.74
N LEU A 136 24.94 19.53 -4.51
CA LEU A 136 25.05 20.76 -5.30
C LEU A 136 24.96 22.04 -4.45
N LYS A 137 24.09 22.04 -3.44
CA LYS A 137 23.83 23.18 -2.57
C LYS A 137 23.66 22.71 -1.12
N PRO A 138 24.05 23.53 -0.13
CA PRO A 138 23.72 23.25 1.26
C PRO A 138 22.21 23.30 1.49
N VAL A 139 21.67 22.23 2.06
CA VAL A 139 20.30 22.20 2.59
C VAL A 139 20.33 22.63 4.05
N LYS A 140 19.33 23.39 4.50
CA LYS A 140 19.28 24.05 5.82
C LYS A 140 18.13 23.54 6.69
N LEU A 141 18.21 23.85 7.97
CA LEU A 141 17.12 23.65 8.93
C LEU A 141 15.83 24.32 8.41
N ASN A 142 14.71 23.62 8.56
CA ASN A 142 13.38 23.98 8.07
C ASN A 142 13.19 23.97 6.55
N ASP A 143 14.22 23.60 5.77
CA ASP A 143 14.02 23.34 4.35
C ASP A 143 13.14 22.11 4.16
N VAL A 144 12.36 22.13 3.08
CA VAL A 144 11.61 20.98 2.59
C VAL A 144 12.34 20.43 1.37
N VAL A 145 12.76 19.17 1.44
CA VAL A 145 13.48 18.51 0.35
C VAL A 145 12.56 17.52 -0.33
N THR A 146 12.26 17.79 -1.60
CA THR A 146 11.59 16.84 -2.50
C THR A 146 12.64 16.01 -3.21
N ALA A 147 12.50 14.69 -3.15
CA ALA A 147 13.28 13.74 -3.92
C ALA A 147 12.41 13.14 -5.02
N GLU A 148 12.93 13.11 -6.24
CA GLU A 148 12.28 12.52 -7.40
C GLU A 148 13.19 11.43 -7.96
N ALA A 149 12.63 10.24 -8.20
CA ALA A 149 13.35 9.08 -8.72
C ALA A 149 12.65 8.57 -9.98
N TYR A 150 13.46 8.13 -10.96
CA TYR A 150 13.00 7.60 -12.25
C TYR A 150 13.82 6.36 -12.61
N VAL A 151 13.22 5.41 -13.34
CA VAL A 151 13.88 4.21 -13.90
C VAL A 151 14.33 4.46 -15.34
#